data_AF-A0A661KX89-F1
#
_entry.id   AF-A0A661KX89-F1
#
_cell.length_a   1.000
_cell.length_b   1.000
_cell.length_c   1.000
_cell.angle_alpha   90.00
_cell.angle_beta   90.00
_cell.angle_gamma   90.00
#
_symmetry.space_group_name_H-M   'P 1'
#
loop_
_entity.id
_entity.type
_entity.pdbx_description
1 polymer ?
#
loop_
_entity_poly.entity_id
_entity_poly.type
_entity_poly.pdbx_seq_one_letter_code
_entity_poly.pdbx_strand_id
1 'polypeptide(L)'
;MRDYKVFIKAYNEVKRNIDPNKKGILPDLSRVVCYILMGIPPVPADEYDVPEAPEIAIEQRIAILKAIFVEINKDEPEEFIDKGLSLYDTAAKMAKELLRDDMSEELSEFLDKHIAYYPQLDDYDLI
;
A
#
# COMPACT_ATOMS: atom_id res chain seq x y z
N MET A 1 3.54 -18.15 -14.59
CA MET A 1 2.07 -18.29 -14.79
C MET A 1 1.28 -18.45 -13.48
N ARG A 2 1.94 -18.81 -12.35
CA ARG A 2 1.34 -18.91 -11.02
C ARG A 2 1.20 -17.53 -10.34
N ASP A 3 2.23 -16.69 -10.47
CA ASP A 3 2.32 -15.37 -9.80
C ASP A 3 1.24 -14.38 -10.25
N TYR A 4 0.89 -14.35 -11.54
CA TYR A 4 -0.21 -13.53 -12.05
C TYR A 4 -1.56 -13.87 -11.40
N LYS A 5 -1.86 -15.16 -11.18
CA LYS A 5 -3.14 -15.56 -10.56
C LYS A 5 -3.20 -15.14 -9.09
N VAL A 6 -2.07 -15.24 -8.39
CA VAL A 6 -1.95 -14.81 -6.98
C VAL A 6 -2.04 -13.29 -6.87
N PHE A 7 -1.39 -12.55 -7.77
CA PHE A 7 -1.50 -11.09 -7.84
C PHE A 7 -2.94 -10.63 -8.11
N ILE A 8 -3.61 -11.21 -9.11
CA ILE A 8 -5.01 -10.90 -9.41
C ILE A 8 -5.93 -11.26 -8.24
N LYS A 9 -5.63 -12.34 -7.51
CA LYS A 9 -6.37 -12.69 -6.29
C LYS A 9 -6.21 -11.60 -5.22
N ALA A 10 -4.97 -11.19 -4.93
CA ALA A 10 -4.68 -10.11 -3.97
C ALA A 10 -5.40 -8.81 -4.35
N TYR A 11 -5.33 -8.40 -5.61
CA TYR A 11 -6.08 -7.24 -6.12
C TYR A 11 -7.60 -7.37 -5.89
N ASN A 12 -8.19 -8.52 -6.21
CA ASN A 12 -9.63 -8.73 -6.03
C ASN A 12 -10.05 -8.77 -4.55
N GLU A 13 -9.18 -9.25 -3.66
CA GLU A 13 -9.45 -9.24 -2.22
C GLU A 13 -9.50 -7.81 -1.69
N VAL A 14 -8.51 -6.98 -2.02
CA VAL A 14 -8.50 -5.57 -1.63
C VAL A 14 -9.72 -4.84 -2.19
N LYS A 15 -10.02 -5.05 -3.48
CA LYS A 15 -11.18 -4.45 -4.14
C LYS A 15 -12.51 -4.78 -3.47
N ARG A 16 -12.69 -6.00 -2.97
CA ARG A 16 -13.96 -6.42 -2.33
C ARG A 16 -14.19 -5.73 -0.99
N ASN A 17 -13.12 -5.29 -0.33
CA ASN A 17 -13.19 -4.76 1.02
C ASN A 17 -13.13 -3.22 1.05
N ILE A 18 -12.95 -2.56 -0.10
CA ILE A 18 -12.98 -1.10 -0.18
C ILE A 18 -14.42 -0.63 -0.43
N ASP A 19 -14.81 0.41 0.29
CA ASP A 19 -16.08 1.10 0.08
C ASP A 19 -16.00 1.98 -1.19
N PRO A 20 -16.74 1.65 -2.26
CA PRO A 20 -16.72 2.42 -3.50
C PRO A 20 -17.27 3.84 -3.33
N ASN A 21 -17.92 4.15 -2.20
CA ASN A 21 -18.40 5.51 -1.90
C ASN A 21 -17.30 6.44 -1.39
N LYS A 22 -16.09 5.94 -1.08
CA LYS A 22 -14.93 6.72 -0.63
C LYS A 22 -14.16 7.42 -1.78
N LYS A 23 -14.86 7.80 -2.84
CA LYS A 23 -14.29 8.58 -3.96
C LYS A 23 -13.94 10.02 -3.55
N GLY A 24 -13.01 10.64 -4.27
CA GLY A 24 -12.59 12.03 -4.05
C GLY A 24 -11.70 12.22 -2.82
N ILE A 25 -11.17 11.13 -2.25
CA ILE A 25 -10.25 11.14 -1.10
C ILE A 25 -8.85 10.80 -1.57
N LEU A 26 -7.87 11.63 -1.24
CA LEU A 26 -6.46 11.34 -1.51
C LEU A 26 -5.92 10.33 -0.48
N PRO A 27 -4.99 9.45 -0.88
CA PRO A 27 -4.34 8.56 0.07
C PRO A 27 -3.57 9.34 1.13
N ASP A 28 -3.66 8.89 2.38
CA ASP A 28 -2.80 9.41 3.45
C ASP A 28 -1.41 8.77 3.35
N LEU A 29 -0.40 9.59 3.13
CA LEU A 29 0.97 9.14 2.91
C LEU A 29 1.52 8.29 4.06
N SER A 30 1.30 8.71 5.31
CA SER A 30 1.86 8.00 6.47
C SER A 30 1.18 6.64 6.64
N ARG A 31 -0.12 6.58 6.42
CA ARG A 31 -0.90 5.34 6.50
C ARG A 31 -0.51 4.35 5.41
N VAL A 32 -0.35 4.82 4.18
CA VAL A 32 0.08 3.96 3.07
C VAL A 32 1.46 3.38 3.34
N VAL A 33 2.40 4.18 3.85
CA VAL A 33 3.74 3.71 4.26
C VAL A 33 3.62 2.61 5.32
N CYS A 34 2.85 2.83 6.40
CA CYS A 34 2.59 1.82 7.42
C CYS A 34 2.05 0.52 6.83
N TYR A 35 0.98 0.57 6.03
CA TYR A 35 0.33 -0.62 5.49
C TYR A 35 1.27 -1.45 4.62
N ILE A 36 2.06 -0.78 3.77
CA ILE A 36 3.04 -1.44 2.92
C ILE A 36 4.06 -2.21 3.75
N LEU A 37 4.59 -1.58 4.80
CA LEU A 37 5.60 -2.16 5.69
C LEU A 37 5.03 -3.28 6.58
N MET A 38 3.75 -3.18 6.94
CA MET A 38 3.01 -4.25 7.63
C MET A 38 2.67 -5.44 6.73
N GLY A 39 2.98 -5.37 5.44
CA GLY A 39 2.71 -6.46 4.50
C GLY A 39 1.29 -6.45 3.93
N ILE A 40 0.62 -5.29 3.88
CA ILE A 40 -0.77 -5.15 3.44
C ILE A 40 -0.84 -4.37 2.11
N PRO A 41 -1.52 -4.89 1.07
CA PRO A 41 -2.08 -6.25 0.99
C PRO A 41 -0.99 -7.33 0.90
N PRO A 42 -1.29 -8.60 1.20
CA PRO A 42 -0.38 -9.70 0.90
C PRO A 42 -0.19 -9.82 -0.62
N VAL A 43 1.03 -10.09 -1.06
CA VAL A 43 1.42 -10.15 -2.48
C VAL A 43 2.33 -11.35 -2.75
N PRO A 44 2.41 -11.84 -4.01
CA PRO A 44 3.26 -12.99 -4.34
C PRO A 44 4.70 -12.89 -3.83
N ALA A 45 5.29 -11.69 -3.86
CA ALA A 45 6.67 -11.48 -3.46
C ALA A 45 6.94 -11.67 -1.96
N ASP A 46 5.91 -11.76 -1.11
CA ASP A 46 6.09 -12.11 0.31
C ASP A 46 6.59 -13.55 0.50
N GLU A 47 6.34 -14.43 -0.48
CA GLU A 47 6.75 -15.83 -0.45
C GLU A 47 8.09 -16.07 -1.19
N TYR A 48 8.72 -15.02 -1.73
CA TYR A 48 9.96 -15.18 -2.49
C TYR A 48 11.16 -15.33 -1.54
N ASP A 49 11.98 -16.36 -1.77
CA ASP A 49 13.21 -16.63 -1.03
C ASP A 49 14.42 -15.99 -1.74
N VAL A 50 14.40 -14.66 -1.88
CA VAL A 50 15.50 -13.86 -2.45
C VAL A 50 15.70 -12.57 -1.65
N PRO A 51 16.93 -12.02 -1.57
CA PRO A 51 17.21 -10.80 -0.79
C PRO A 51 16.36 -9.58 -1.20
N GLU A 52 16.01 -9.47 -2.48
CA GLU A 52 15.22 -8.36 -3.03
C GLU A 52 13.71 -8.51 -2.79
N ALA A 53 13.25 -9.63 -2.24
CA ALA A 53 11.84 -9.94 -2.06
C ALA A 53 11.04 -8.81 -1.36
N PRO A 54 11.53 -8.18 -0.27
CA PRO A 54 10.80 -7.10 0.39
C PRO A 54 10.56 -5.88 -0.53
N GLU A 55 11.56 -5.46 -1.31
CA GLU A 55 11.40 -4.33 -2.23
C GLU A 55 10.46 -4.68 -3.39
N ILE A 56 10.51 -5.91 -3.91
CA ILE A 56 9.57 -6.39 -4.93
C ILE A 56 8.15 -6.42 -4.37
N ALA A 57 7.98 -6.80 -3.11
CA ALA A 57 6.70 -6.86 -2.45
C ALA A 57 6.08 -5.46 -2.25
N ILE A 58 6.89 -4.45 -1.92
CA ILE A 58 6.47 -3.04 -1.92
C ILE A 58 5.91 -2.64 -3.29
N GLU A 59 6.63 -2.94 -4.38
CA GLU A 59 6.21 -2.58 -5.74
C GLU A 59 4.88 -3.24 -6.12
N GLN A 60 4.71 -4.52 -5.78
CA GLN A 60 3.46 -5.24 -6.05
C GLN A 60 2.28 -4.64 -5.26
N ARG A 61 2.48 -4.27 -4.00
CA ARG A 61 1.45 -3.62 -3.17
C ARG A 61 1.04 -2.28 -3.77
N ILE A 62 2.02 -1.44 -4.11
CA ILE A 62 1.78 -0.13 -4.72
C ILE A 62 1.04 -0.25 -6.04
N ALA A 63 1.38 -1.22 -6.88
CA ALA A 63 0.67 -1.47 -8.13
C ALA A 63 -0.82 -1.79 -7.89
N ILE A 64 -1.13 -2.61 -6.88
CA ILE A 64 -2.52 -2.93 -6.51
C ILE A 64 -3.25 -1.67 -6.02
N LEU A 65 -2.65 -0.94 -5.08
CA LEU A 65 -3.27 0.25 -4.48
C LEU A 65 -3.53 1.35 -5.52
N LYS A 66 -2.56 1.62 -6.40
CA LYS A 66 -2.71 2.56 -7.51
C LYS A 66 -3.83 2.15 -8.47
N ALA A 67 -3.89 0.88 -8.84
CA ALA A 67 -4.92 0.39 -9.75
C ALA A 67 -6.32 0.59 -9.16
N ILE A 68 -6.49 0.33 -7.87
CA ILE A 68 -7.77 0.50 -7.19
C ILE A 68 -8.13 1.97 -7.02
N PHE A 69 -7.15 2.81 -6.66
CA PHE A 69 -7.36 4.26 -6.54
C PHE A 69 -7.86 4.85 -7.85
N VAL A 70 -7.23 4.50 -8.99
CA VAL A 70 -7.67 4.95 -10.32
C VAL A 70 -9.08 4.42 -10.64
N GLU A 71 -9.39 3.17 -10.30
CA GLU A 71 -10.71 2.61 -10.58
C GLU A 71 -11.83 3.32 -9.82
N ILE A 72 -11.62 3.60 -8.52
CA ILE A 72 -12.60 4.28 -7.66
C ILE A 72 -12.78 5.74 -8.08
N ASN A 73 -11.68 6.39 -8.47
CA ASN A 73 -11.65 7.82 -8.78
C ASN A 73 -11.66 8.10 -10.30
N LYS A 74 -12.03 7.13 -11.14
CA LYS A 74 -12.00 7.27 -12.61
C LYS A 74 -12.79 8.47 -13.16
N ASP A 75 -13.76 8.96 -12.39
CA ASP A 75 -14.62 10.09 -12.75
C ASP A 75 -14.12 11.44 -12.16
N GLU A 76 -13.03 11.42 -11.39
CA GLU A 76 -12.38 12.61 -10.84
C GLU A 76 -11.46 13.28 -11.88
N PRO A 77 -11.07 14.54 -11.69
CA PRO A 77 -10.15 15.24 -12.58
C PRO A 77 -8.77 14.54 -12.70
N GLU A 78 -8.14 14.62 -13.88
CA GLU A 78 -6.81 14.05 -14.13
C GLU A 78 -5.78 14.52 -13.10
N GLU A 79 -5.78 15.81 -12.76
CA GLU A 79 -4.90 16.40 -11.72
C GLU A 79 -5.08 15.73 -10.35
N PHE A 80 -6.30 15.32 -10.00
CA PHE A 80 -6.57 14.60 -8.75
C PHE A 80 -5.97 13.20 -8.80
N ILE A 81 -6.11 12.51 -9.94
CA ILE A 81 -5.56 11.18 -10.15
C ILE A 81 -4.03 11.22 -10.08
N ASP A 82 -3.39 12.14 -10.79
CA ASP A 82 -1.94 12.32 -10.77
C ASP A 82 -1.42 12.59 -9.36
N LYS A 83 -2.12 13.45 -8.61
CA LYS A 83 -1.77 13.74 -7.22
C LYS A 83 -1.84 12.48 -6.35
N GLY A 84 -2.90 11.69 -6.46
CA GLY A 84 -3.00 10.43 -5.73
C GLY A 84 -1.92 9.42 -6.11
N LEU A 85 -1.63 9.27 -7.41
CA LEU A 85 -0.57 8.38 -7.90
C LEU A 85 0.81 8.79 -7.38
N SER A 86 1.11 10.10 -7.36
CA SER A 86 2.38 10.62 -6.82
C SER A 86 2.55 10.38 -5.32
N LEU A 87 1.45 10.37 -4.55
CA LEU A 87 1.48 10.02 -3.13
C LEU A 87 1.83 8.54 -2.94
N TYR A 88 1.30 7.64 -3.77
CA TYR A 88 1.69 6.23 -3.76
C TYR A 88 3.17 6.04 -4.15
N ASP A 89 3.67 6.76 -5.16
CA ASP A 89 5.11 6.72 -5.50
C ASP A 89 5.99 7.20 -4.34
N THR A 90 5.57 8.26 -3.67
CA THR A 90 6.28 8.79 -2.49
C THR A 90 6.27 7.77 -1.36
N ALA A 91 5.13 7.13 -1.09
CA ALA A 91 5.02 6.10 -0.08
C ALA A 91 5.93 4.90 -0.37
N ALA A 92 5.98 4.45 -1.62
CA ALA A 92 6.86 3.36 -2.06
C ALA A 92 8.33 3.69 -1.78
N LYS A 93 8.75 4.91 -2.12
CA LYS A 93 10.10 5.40 -1.89
C LYS A 93 10.43 5.43 -0.40
N MET A 94 9.56 6.01 0.42
CA MET A 94 9.74 6.08 1.88
C MET A 94 9.81 4.69 2.52
N ALA A 95 8.92 3.77 2.14
CA ALA A 95 8.92 2.42 2.67
C ALA A 95 10.23 1.67 2.33
N LYS A 96 10.75 1.83 1.11
CA LYS A 96 12.05 1.25 0.72
C LYS A 96 13.23 1.86 1.48
N GLU A 97 13.21 3.17 1.69
CA GLU A 97 14.22 3.87 2.49
C GLU A 97 14.22 3.35 3.94
N LEU A 98 13.03 3.13 4.52
CA LEU A 98 12.88 2.56 5.87
C LEU A 98 13.27 1.09 5.98
N LEU A 99 13.13 0.29 4.90
CA LEU A 99 13.52 -1.12 4.88
C LEU A 99 15.03 -1.35 4.80
N ARG A 100 15.76 -0.42 4.16
CA ARG A 100 17.22 -0.50 4.09
C ARG A 100 17.72 -0.11 5.49
N ASP A 101 18.54 -0.97 6.11
CA ASP A 101 19.00 -1.02 7.52
C ASP A 101 19.44 0.31 8.22
N ASP A 102 19.34 1.47 7.58
CA ASP A 102 19.66 2.77 8.16
C ASP A 102 18.60 3.28 9.16
N MET A 103 17.38 2.70 9.22
CA MET A 103 16.26 3.28 9.97
C MET A 103 15.32 2.28 10.69
N SER A 104 15.78 1.09 11.06
CA SER A 104 14.90 0.06 11.68
C SER A 104 14.32 0.49 13.04
N GLU A 105 15.06 1.28 13.81
CA GLU A 105 14.58 1.90 15.06
C GLU A 105 13.54 2.98 14.79
N GLU A 106 13.73 3.84 13.79
CA GLU A 106 12.71 4.83 13.42
C GLU A 106 11.47 4.18 12.81
N LEU A 107 11.63 3.07 12.08
CA LEU A 107 10.51 2.26 11.60
C LEU A 107 9.71 1.71 12.79
N SER A 108 10.36 1.15 13.80
CA SER A 108 9.70 0.65 15.01
C SER A 108 8.98 1.78 15.75
N GLU A 109 9.63 2.93 15.97
CA GLU A 109 8.99 4.09 16.61
C GLU A 109 7.81 4.64 15.80
N PHE A 110 7.94 4.67 14.47
CA PHE A 110 6.90 5.14 13.56
C PHE A 110 5.68 4.22 13.63
N LEU A 111 5.89 2.90 13.57
CA LEU A 111 4.82 1.91 13.71
C LEU A 111 4.17 1.96 15.09
N ASP A 112 4.95 2.07 16.17
CA ASP A 112 4.44 2.14 17.55
C ASP A 112 3.58 3.39 17.77
N LYS A 113 4.03 4.57 17.31
CA LYS A 113 3.26 5.81 17.40
C LYS A 113 1.97 5.72 16.59
N HIS A 114 2.00 5.09 15.42
CA HIS A 114 0.85 4.99 14.54
C HIS A 114 -0.21 4.00 15.05
N ILE A 115 0.22 2.82 15.52
CA ILE A 115 -0.66 1.81 16.14
C ILE A 115 -1.35 2.39 17.39
N ALA A 116 -0.62 3.16 18.22
CA ALA A 116 -1.17 3.80 19.41
C ALA A 116 -2.25 4.85 19.09
N TYR A 117 -2.18 5.50 17.92
CA TYR A 117 -3.12 6.56 17.52
C TYR A 117 -4.35 6.03 16.77
N TYR A 118 -4.28 4.83 16.20
CA TYR A 118 -5.37 4.19 15.45
C TYR A 118 -5.60 2.73 15.90
N PRO A 119 -6.17 2.51 17.10
CA PRO A 119 -6.29 1.18 17.71
C PRO A 119 -7.32 0.26 17.04
N GLN A 120 -8.11 0.76 16.08
CA GLN A 120 -9.06 -0.04 15.30
C GLN A 120 -8.67 0.01 13.83
N LEU A 121 -7.80 -0.91 13.45
CA LEU A 121 -7.54 -1.25 12.05
C LEU A 121 -8.56 -2.31 11.65
N ASP A 122 -9.75 -1.89 11.22
CA ASP A 122 -10.51 -2.75 10.32
C ASP A 122 -9.71 -2.78 9.01
N ASP A 123 -9.13 -3.94 8.69
CA ASP A 123 -8.00 -4.16 7.78
C ASP A 123 -8.14 -3.60 6.34
N TYR A 124 -9.29 -3.04 5.99
CA TYR A 124 -9.60 -2.53 4.65
C TYR A 124 -10.42 -1.24 4.60
N ASP A 125 -10.76 -0.64 5.74
CA ASP A 125 -11.60 0.57 5.75
C ASP A 125 -10.86 1.84 5.27
N LEU A 126 -9.63 1.69 4.78
CA LEU A 126 -8.58 2.70 4.93
C LEU A 126 -7.67 2.81 3.68
N ILE A 127 -8.12 2.24 2.55
CA ILE A 127 -7.57 2.44 1.19
C ILE A 127 -8.59 3.26 0.37
#